data_AF-A0A661ZYB9-F1
#
_entry.id   AF-A0A661ZYB9-F1
#
_cell.length_a   1.000
_cell.length_b   1.000
_cell.length_c   1.000
_cell.angle_alpha   90.00
_cell.angle_beta   90.00
_cell.angle_gamma   90.00
#
_symmetry.space_group_name_H-M   'P 1'
#
loop_
_entity.id
_entity.type
_entity.pdbx_description
1 polymer ?
#
loop_
_entity_poly.entity_id
_entity_poly.type
_entity_poly.pdbx_seq_one_letter_code
_entity_poly.pdbx_strand_id
1 'polypeptide(L)'
;MISKQRKEYVKYRFESARKTFNAARILAENGFWNSAVNRLYYSLFYAVNALLVLNEIQTKSHSSTKSQFSLYFVKTGKFDKKYGKLFSELFDWRQKGDYENIFD
;
A
#
# COMPACT_ATOMS: atom_id res chain seq x y z
N MET A 1 21.88 -7.73 -12.16
CA MET A 1 21.96 -6.38 -11.53
C MET A 1 20.64 -5.67 -11.73
N ILE A 2 20.11 -4.97 -10.72
CA ILE A 2 18.88 -4.18 -10.87
C ILE A 2 19.16 -3.00 -11.82
N SER A 3 18.33 -2.82 -12.86
CA SER A 3 18.51 -1.73 -13.83
C SER A 3 18.35 -0.35 -13.17
N LYS A 4 19.05 0.66 -13.70
CA LYS A 4 18.97 2.05 -13.20
C LYS A 4 17.53 2.56 -13.17
N GLN A 5 16.79 2.34 -14.25
CA GLN A 5 15.37 2.69 -14.38
C GLN A 5 14.52 2.04 -13.27
N ARG A 6 14.79 0.78 -12.92
CA ARG A 6 14.06 0.09 -11.84
C ARG A 6 14.35 0.73 -10.48
N LYS A 7 15.61 1.05 -10.19
CA LYS A 7 15.97 1.74 -8.92
C LYS A 7 15.29 3.10 -8.81
N GLU A 8 15.25 3.86 -9.90
CA GLU A 8 14.58 5.16 -9.96
C GLU A 8 13.07 5.02 -9.73
N TYR A 9 12.43 4.03 -10.38
CA TYR A 9 11.02 3.73 -10.14
C TYR A 9 10.75 3.34 -8.68
N VAL A 10 11.55 2.44 -8.11
CA VAL A 10 11.42 2.04 -6.69
C VAL A 10 11.53 3.25 -5.77
N LYS A 11 12.52 4.13 -6.00
CA LYS A 11 12.68 5.37 -5.22
C LYS A 11 11.45 6.27 -5.34
N TYR A 12 10.99 6.52 -6.55
CA TYR A 12 9.80 7.34 -6.81
C TYR A 12 8.54 6.79 -6.11
N ARG A 13 8.33 5.47 -6.15
CA ARG A 13 7.20 4.82 -5.48
C ARG A 13 7.28 4.91 -3.97
N PHE A 14 8.48 4.77 -3.41
CA PHE A 14 8.68 4.95 -1.97
C PHE A 14 8.47 6.40 -1.52
N GLU A 15 8.92 7.37 -2.31
CA GLU A 15 8.63 8.80 -2.07
C GLU A 15 7.14 9.10 -2.17
N SER A 16 6.45 8.50 -3.15
CA SER A 16 4.99 8.59 -3.27
C SER A 16 4.30 8.04 -2.03
N ALA A 17 4.73 6.86 -1.53
CA ALA A 17 4.20 6.27 -0.30
C ALA A 17 4.32 7.24 0.89
N ARG A 18 5.47 7.89 1.05
CA ARG A 18 5.71 8.85 2.12
C ARG A 18 4.84 10.10 2.00
N LYS A 19 4.73 10.68 0.79
CA LYS A 19 3.86 11.83 0.52
C LYS A 19 2.40 11.50 0.80
N THR A 20 1.93 10.34 0.35
CA THR A 20 0.55 9.87 0.57
C THR A 20 0.28 9.61 2.06
N PHE A 21 1.24 9.07 2.81
CA PHE A 21 1.10 8.91 4.27
C PHE A 21 0.94 10.26 4.98
N ASN A 22 1.74 11.26 4.61
CA ASN A 22 1.62 12.61 5.17
C ASN A 22 0.25 13.22 4.86
N ALA A 23 -0.27 13.04 3.65
CA ALA A 23 -1.62 13.47 3.30
C ALA A 23 -2.69 12.76 4.16
N ALA A 24 -2.54 11.46 4.38
CA ALA A 24 -3.44 10.69 5.24
C ALA A 24 -3.50 11.26 6.67
N ARG A 25 -2.34 11.65 7.22
CA ARG A 25 -2.25 12.28 8.56
C ARG A 25 -3.01 13.61 8.59
N ILE A 26 -2.80 14.48 7.60
CA ILE A 26 -3.50 15.77 7.52
C ILE A 26 -5.02 15.56 7.42
N LEU A 27 -5.47 14.61 6.61
CA LEU A 27 -6.90 14.29 6.46
C LEU A 27 -7.51 13.79 7.77
N ALA A 28 -6.80 12.90 8.48
CA ALA A 28 -7.22 12.40 9.79
C ALA A 28 -7.30 13.52 10.83
N GLU A 29 -6.31 14.42 10.86
CA GLU A 29 -6.28 15.60 11.75
C GLU A 29 -7.47 16.54 11.50
N ASN A 30 -8.05 16.53 10.30
CA ASN A 30 -9.20 17.34 9.91
C ASN A 30 -10.52 16.54 9.90
N GLY A 31 -10.55 15.31 10.42
CA GLY A 31 -11.76 14.50 10.53
C GLY A 31 -12.24 13.84 9.24
N PHE A 32 -11.49 13.95 8.14
CA PHE A 32 -11.83 13.31 6.85
C PHE A 32 -11.41 11.83 6.85
N TRP A 33 -12.05 11.01 7.68
CA TRP A 33 -11.64 9.63 7.97
C TRP A 33 -11.67 8.72 6.74
N ASN A 34 -12.72 8.79 5.90
CA ASN A 34 -12.81 8.01 4.67
C ASN A 34 -11.65 8.31 3.72
N SER A 35 -11.39 9.61 3.51
CA SER A 35 -10.25 10.07 2.71
C SER A 35 -8.91 9.67 3.33
N ALA A 36 -8.78 9.72 4.66
CA ALA A 36 -7.56 9.31 5.35
C ALA A 36 -7.28 7.81 5.16
N VAL A 37 -8.29 6.94 5.31
CA VAL A 37 -8.19 5.49 5.06
C VAL A 37 -7.79 5.20 3.62
N ASN A 38 -8.41 5.90 2.66
CA ASN A 38 -8.04 5.78 1.25
C ASN A 38 -6.54 6.10 1.05
N ARG A 39 -6.05 7.22 1.62
CA ARG A 39 -4.63 7.58 1.54
C ARG A 39 -3.72 6.60 2.28
N LEU A 40 -4.11 6.06 3.43
CA LEU A 40 -3.33 5.02 4.13
C LEU A 40 -3.18 3.77 3.27
N TYR A 41 -4.26 3.32 2.63
CA TYR A 41 -4.22 2.20 1.70
C TYR A 41 -3.22 2.45 0.55
N TYR A 42 -3.33 3.59 -0.14
CA TYR A 42 -2.44 3.90 -1.26
C TYR A 42 -0.99 4.09 -0.85
N SER A 43 -0.74 4.64 0.34
CA SER A 43 0.61 4.73 0.91
C SER A 43 1.24 3.34 1.03
N LEU A 44 0.52 2.40 1.66
CA LEU A 44 1.01 1.03 1.84
C LEU A 44 1.13 0.29 0.50
N PHE A 45 0.17 0.48 -0.41
CA PHE A 45 0.22 -0.08 -1.76
C PHE A 45 1.46 0.38 -2.52
N TYR A 46 1.83 1.66 -2.44
CA TYR A 46 3.03 2.20 -3.08
C TYR A 46 4.32 1.63 -2.48
N ALA A 47 4.40 1.51 -1.16
CA ALA A 47 5.55 0.90 -0.49
C ALA A 47 5.71 -0.59 -0.87
N VAL A 48 4.62 -1.36 -0.84
CA VAL A 48 4.62 -2.78 -1.20
C VAL A 48 4.93 -2.97 -2.69
N ASN A 49 4.38 -2.12 -3.56
CA ASN A 49 4.69 -2.16 -4.99
C ASN A 49 6.17 -1.88 -5.26
N ALA A 50 6.77 -0.89 -4.57
CA ALA A 50 8.20 -0.63 -4.65
C ALA A 50 9.03 -1.86 -4.23
N LEU A 51 8.64 -2.52 -3.13
CA LEU A 51 9.29 -3.74 -2.64
C LEU A 51 9.19 -4.90 -3.64
N LEU A 52 8.01 -5.13 -4.23
CA LEU A 52 7.81 -6.20 -5.21
C LEU A 52 8.61 -5.95 -6.49
N VAL A 53 8.60 -4.71 -6.99
CA VAL A 53 9.40 -4.33 -8.16
C VAL A 53 10.89 -4.46 -7.88
N LEU A 54 11.36 -4.08 -6.69
CA LEU A 54 12.76 -4.27 -6.28
C LEU A 54 13.19 -5.74 -6.34
N ASN A 55 12.25 -6.66 -6.07
CA ASN A 55 12.46 -8.11 -6.10
C ASN A 55 11.99 -8.77 -7.41
N GLU A 56 11.74 -7.98 -8.47
CA GLU A 56 11.35 -8.47 -9.80
C GLU A 56 10.02 -9.28 -9.82
N ILE A 57 9.16 -9.04 -8.84
CA ILE A 57 7.85 -9.68 -8.74
C ILE A 57 6.80 -8.80 -9.42
N GLN A 58 6.15 -9.33 -10.45
CA GLN A 58 5.13 -8.60 -11.22
C GLN A 58 3.74 -8.73 -10.57
N THR A 59 2.98 -7.64 -10.63
CA THR A 59 1.59 -7.57 -10.17
C THR A 59 0.75 -6.84 -11.21
N LYS A 60 -0.48 -7.32 -11.45
CA LYS A 60 -1.39 -6.79 -12.49
C LYS A 60 -2.62 -6.08 -11.91
N SER A 61 -2.86 -6.20 -10.62
CA SER A 61 -4.00 -5.63 -9.91
C SER A 61 -3.69 -5.40 -8.43
N HIS A 62 -4.52 -4.60 -7.77
CA HIS A 62 -4.43 -4.34 -6.33
C HIS A 62 -4.49 -5.65 -5.50
N SER A 63 -5.41 -6.55 -5.85
CA SER A 63 -5.52 -7.86 -5.22
C SER A 63 -4.27 -8.71 -5.43
N SER A 64 -3.69 -8.67 -6.64
CA SER A 64 -2.44 -9.38 -6.91
C SER A 64 -1.26 -8.83 -6.09
N THR A 65 -1.16 -7.51 -5.89
CA THR A 65 -0.13 -6.89 -5.04
C THR A 65 -0.23 -7.37 -3.60
N LYS A 66 -1.44 -7.44 -3.05
CA LYS A 66 -1.70 -7.98 -1.71
C LYS A 66 -1.29 -9.44 -1.60
N SER A 67 -1.71 -10.27 -2.55
CA SER A 67 -1.40 -11.71 -2.55
C SER A 67 0.10 -11.98 -2.69
N GLN A 68 0.79 -11.25 -3.57
CA GLN A 68 2.23 -11.43 -3.76
C GLN A 68 3.05 -10.97 -2.55
N PHE A 69 2.64 -9.88 -1.89
CA PHE A 69 3.26 -9.47 -0.63
C PHE A 69 3.12 -10.55 0.44
N SER A 70 1.90 -11.09 0.59
CA SER A 70 1.65 -12.18 1.53
C SER A 70 2.52 -13.41 1.22
N LEU A 71 2.55 -13.84 -0.04
CA LEU A 71 3.29 -15.02 -0.49
C LEU A 71 4.79 -14.91 -0.25
N TYR A 72 5.42 -13.83 -0.73
CA TYR A 72 6.88 -13.74 -0.78
C TYR A 72 7.53 -13.15 0.48
N PHE A 73 6.76 -12.41 1.30
CA PHE A 73 7.32 -11.66 2.43
C PHE A 73 6.68 -12.03 3.78
N VAL A 74 5.37 -12.22 3.84
CA VAL A 74 4.70 -12.53 5.12
C VAL A 74 4.78 -14.01 5.45
N LYS A 75 4.38 -14.89 4.51
CA LYS A 75 4.42 -16.35 4.70
C LYS A 75 5.83 -16.90 4.83
N THR A 76 6.83 -16.19 4.31
CA THR A 76 8.25 -16.52 4.44
C THR A 76 8.89 -16.00 5.72
N GLY A 77 8.14 -15.26 6.56
CA GLY A 77 8.64 -14.71 7.82
C GLY A 77 9.52 -13.47 7.70
N LYS A 78 9.71 -12.92 6.49
CA LYS A 78 10.45 -11.65 6.30
C LYS A 78 9.72 -10.45 6.89
N PHE A 79 8.39 -10.55 7.01
CA PHE A 79 7.53 -9.60 7.68
C PHE A 79 6.56 -10.33 8.60
N ASP A 80 6.30 -9.74 9.77
CA ASP A 80 5.28 -10.22 10.69
C ASP A 80 3.90 -10.32 10.03
N LYS A 81 3.12 -11.32 10.45
CA LYS A 81 1.73 -11.53 10.00
C LYS A 81 0.85 -10.28 10.17
N LYS A 82 1.14 -9.44 11.18
CA LYS A 82 0.42 -8.18 11.43
C LYS A 82 0.45 -7.22 10.24
N TYR A 83 1.54 -7.19 9.46
CA TYR A 83 1.66 -6.31 8.29
C TYR A 83 0.81 -6.81 7.11
N GLY A 84 0.71 -8.14 6.93
CA GLY A 84 -0.21 -8.72 5.96
C GLY A 84 -1.68 -8.50 6.33
N LYS A 85 -2.00 -8.58 7.62
CA LYS A 85 -3.33 -8.27 8.16
C LYS A 85 -3.69 -6.80 7.94
N LEU A 86 -2.80 -5.88 8.34
CA LEU A 86 -2.98 -4.44 8.13
C LEU A 86 -3.24 -4.10 6.66
N PHE A 87 -2.48 -4.70 5.72
CA PHE A 87 -2.70 -4.42 4.30
C PHE A 87 -4.05 -4.93 3.79
N SER A 88 -4.53 -6.05 4.35
CA SER A 88 -5.86 -6.57 4.04
C SER A 88 -6.96 -5.67 4.59
N GLU A 89 -6.84 -5.24 5.84
CA GLU A 89 -7.82 -4.34 6.49
C GLU A 89 -7.93 -3.00 5.75
N LEU A 90 -6.80 -2.38 5.40
CA LEU A 90 -6.82 -1.12 4.63
C LEU A 90 -7.41 -1.30 3.22
N PHE A 91 -7.20 -2.45 2.57
CA PHE A 91 -7.80 -2.74 1.28
C PHE A 91 -9.32 -2.82 1.39
N ASP A 92 -9.81 -3.54 2.40
CA ASP A 92 -11.23 -3.74 2.65
C ASP A 92 -11.90 -2.42 3.07
N TRP A 93 -11.32 -1.69 4.03
CA TRP A 93 -11.85 -0.40 4.48
C TRP A 93 -11.85 0.67 3.39
N ARG A 94 -10.83 0.71 2.52
CA ARG A 94 -10.85 1.59 1.35
C ARG A 94 -12.00 1.23 0.42
N GLN A 95 -12.22 -0.06 0.14
CA GLN A 95 -13.34 -0.47 -0.70
C GLN A 95 -14.70 -0.09 -0.08
N LYS A 96 -14.84 -0.21 1.24
CA LYS A 96 -16.04 0.26 1.93
C LYS A 96 -16.19 1.78 1.84
N GLY A 97 -15.17 2.55 2.19
CA GLY A 97 -15.25 4.02 2.12
C GLY A 97 -15.45 4.57 0.70
N ASP A 98 -14.91 3.91 -0.33
CA ASP A 98 -15.03 4.36 -1.72
C ASP A 98 -16.38 3.97 -2.38
N TYR A 99 -17.07 2.92 -1.90
CA TYR A 99 -18.24 2.34 -2.58
C TYR A 99 -19.46 2.08 -1.67
N GLU A 100 -19.26 1.85 -0.38
CA GLU A 100 -20.31 1.80 0.64
C GLU A 100 -20.48 3.21 1.21
N ASN A 101 -21.14 4.06 0.44
CA ASN A 101 -21.40 5.46 0.74
C ASN A 101 -22.39 5.60 1.91
N ILE A 102 -21.98 5.24 3.14
CA ILE A 102 -22.88 5.21 4.30
C ILE A 102 -22.70 6.43 5.20
N PHE A 103 -21.50 6.98 5.40
CA PHE A 103 -21.36 8.19 6.23
C PHE A 103 -20.10 8.99 5.87
N ASP A 104 -20.30 10.14 5.23
CA ASP A 104 -19.55 11.37 5.52
C ASP A 104 -20.57 12.41 6.02
#